data_AF-A0A940J8B7-F1
#
_entry.id   AF-A0A940J8B7-F1
#
_cell.length_a   1.000
_cell.length_b   1.000
_cell.length_c   1.000
_cell.angle_alpha   90.00
_cell.angle_beta   90.00
_cell.angle_gamma   90.00
#
_symmetry.space_group_name_H-M   'P 1'
#
loop_
_entity.id
_entity.type
_entity.pdbx_description
1 polymer ?
#
loop_
_entity_poly.entity_id
_entity_poly.type
_entity_poly.pdbx_seq_one_letter_code
_entity_poly.pdbx_strand_id
1 'polypeptide(L)'
;RTCVHPYCTKNARWADLDHIIEWTLGGRTDTWNLAPLCRSHHRNKTFSSWTYTMIEPGCYLWRSPLGQVYLRDGSGTRDLTPRPVDPPGG
;
A
#
# COMPACT_ATOMS: atom_id res chain seq x y z
N ARG A 1 -8.43 8.52 10.00
CA ARG A 1 -7.50 7.45 9.56
C ARG A 1 -6.68 8.03 8.41
N THR A 2 -5.35 7.91 8.41
CA THR A 2 -4.49 8.48 7.36
C THR A 2 -4.34 7.50 6.20
N CYS A 3 -4.20 8.03 4.97
CA CYS A 3 -3.96 7.21 3.78
C CYS A 3 -2.66 6.40 3.91
N VAL A 4 -2.73 5.09 3.63
CA VAL A 4 -1.56 4.18 3.74
C VAL A 4 -0.79 4.02 2.43
N HIS A 5 -1.14 4.76 1.38
CA HIS A 5 -0.27 4.88 0.22
C HIS A 5 1.06 5.55 0.64
N PRO A 6 2.23 5.10 0.09
CA PRO A 6 3.53 5.70 0.38
C PRO A 6 3.50 7.23 0.32
N TYR A 7 4.08 7.85 1.34
CA TYR A 7 4.21 9.30 1.56
C TYR A 7 2.90 10.11 1.64
N CYS A 8 1.74 9.46 1.60
CA CYS A 8 0.48 10.19 1.69
C CYS A 8 0.17 10.60 3.14
N THR A 9 -0.15 11.87 3.32
CA THR A 9 -0.58 12.47 4.60
C THR A 9 -2.08 12.79 4.62
N LYS A 10 -2.79 12.58 3.49
CA LYS A 10 -4.22 12.89 3.37
C LYS A 10 -5.05 11.98 4.29
N ASN A 11 -6.08 12.54 4.90
CA ASN A 11 -7.05 11.78 5.66
C ASN A 11 -7.88 10.89 4.71
N ALA A 12 -8.04 9.62 5.08
CA ALA A 12 -8.88 8.64 4.39
C ALA A 12 -10.34 8.69 4.89
N ARG A 13 -10.80 9.85 5.40
CA ARG A 13 -12.13 10.04 6.03
C ARG A 13 -13.33 9.74 5.14
N TRP A 14 -13.11 9.70 3.82
CA TRP A 14 -14.11 9.40 2.78
C TRP A 14 -13.69 8.26 1.87
N ALA A 15 -12.68 7.50 2.30
CA ALA A 15 -12.15 6.38 1.56
C ALA A 15 -13.15 5.24 1.62
N ASP A 16 -13.66 4.85 0.45
CA ASP A 16 -14.25 3.54 0.24
C ASP A 16 -13.28 2.53 0.87
N LEU A 17 -13.78 1.76 1.84
CA LEU A 17 -13.02 0.73 2.52
C LEU A 17 -12.65 -0.30 1.45
N ASP A 18 -11.46 -0.16 0.87
CA ASP A 18 -10.99 -1.01 -0.21
C ASP A 18 -10.79 -2.42 0.33
N HIS A 19 -11.65 -3.35 -0.09
CA HIS A 19 -11.48 -4.76 0.28
C HIS A 19 -10.20 -5.30 -0.37
N ILE A 20 -9.32 -5.90 0.43
CA ILE A 20 -8.10 -6.59 -0.02
C ILE A 20 -8.47 -7.87 -0.81
N ILE A 21 -9.60 -8.49 -0.46
CA ILE A 21 -10.27 -9.57 -1.21
C ILE A 21 -11.59 -9.03 -1.75
N GLU A 22 -11.81 -9.09 -3.07
CA GLU A 22 -13.08 -8.65 -3.69
C GLU A 22 -14.29 -9.30 -3.01
N TRP A 23 -15.34 -8.51 -2.79
CA TRP A 23 -16.60 -8.98 -2.17
C TRP A 23 -17.20 -10.20 -2.91
N THR A 24 -17.04 -10.24 -4.23
CA THR A 24 -17.47 -11.30 -5.15
C THR A 24 -16.78 -12.65 -4.89
N LEU A 25 -15.65 -12.67 -4.18
CA LEU A 25 -14.91 -13.88 -3.80
C LEU A 25 -15.07 -14.24 -2.31
N GLY A 26 -16.01 -13.61 -1.60
CA GLY A 26 -16.30 -13.91 -0.19
C GLY A 26 -15.48 -13.11 0.82
N GLY A 27 -14.85 -12.00 0.41
CA GLY A 27 -14.12 -11.11 1.32
C GLY A 27 -15.04 -10.45 2.34
N ARG A 28 -14.96 -10.87 3.61
CA ARG A 28 -15.71 -10.22 4.71
C ARG A 28 -15.22 -8.78 4.91
N THR A 29 -16.14 -7.86 5.23
CA THR A 29 -15.81 -6.48 5.63
C THR A 29 -15.26 -6.47 7.06
N ASP A 30 -14.06 -6.99 7.24
CA ASP A 30 -13.35 -6.95 8.51
C ASP A 30 -12.16 -6.00 8.41
N THR A 31 -11.75 -5.41 9.54
CA THR A 31 -10.65 -4.42 9.58
C THR A 31 -9.31 -4.95 9.06
N TRP A 32 -9.11 -6.27 9.05
CA TRP A 32 -7.95 -6.94 8.45
C TRP A 32 -7.98 -6.92 6.90
N ASN A 33 -9.15 -6.72 6.31
CA ASN A 33 -9.39 -6.74 4.86
C ASN A 33 -9.42 -5.32 4.25
N LEU A 34 -9.08 -4.26 5.00
CA LEU A 34 -9.32 -2.88 4.57
C LEU A 34 -8.07 -2.00 4.72
N ALA A 35 -7.53 -1.49 3.62
CA ALA A 35 -6.49 -0.47 3.65
C ALA A 35 -7.12 0.94 3.52
N PRO A 36 -6.86 1.87 4.45
CA PRO A 36 -7.38 3.22 4.33
C PRO A 36 -6.65 3.96 3.20
N LEU A 37 -7.29 4.08 2.03
CA LEU A 37 -6.75 4.79 0.88
C LEU A 37 -7.62 5.98 0.51
N CYS A 38 -7.06 7.20 0.40
CA CYS A 38 -7.86 8.31 -0.13
C CYS A 38 -8.33 8.00 -1.56
N ARG A 39 -9.49 8.53 -1.98
CA ARG A 39 -10.11 8.26 -3.29
C ARG A 39 -9.13 8.33 -4.47
N SER A 40 -8.20 9.27 -4.45
CA SER A 40 -7.18 9.42 -5.50
C SER A 40 -6.22 8.23 -5.55
N HIS A 41 -5.73 7.75 -4.41
CA HIS A 41 -4.81 6.62 -4.37
C HIS A 41 -5.52 5.28 -4.49
N HIS A 42 -6.79 5.21 -4.07
CA HIS A 42 -7.66 4.07 -4.35
C HIS A 42 -7.80 3.87 -5.86
N ARG A 43 -8.22 4.93 -6.59
CA ARG A 43 -8.26 4.90 -8.05
C ARG A 43 -6.90 4.60 -8.68
N ASN A 44 -5.82 5.22 -8.19
CA ASN A 44 -4.49 4.94 -8.70
C ASN A 44 -4.18 3.44 -8.63
N LYS A 45 -4.36 2.82 -7.45
CA LYS A 45 -4.16 1.38 -7.26
C LYS A 45 -5.06 0.54 -8.18
N THR A 46 -6.34 0.90 -8.33
CA THR A 46 -7.27 0.16 -9.21
C THR A 46 -6.86 0.20 -10.69
N PHE A 47 -6.33 1.33 -11.18
CA PHE A 47 -6.02 1.54 -12.60
C PHE A 47 -4.53 1.43 -12.93
N SER A 48 -3.72 0.90 -12.02
CA SER A 48 -2.29 0.72 -12.22
C SER A 48 -1.79 -0.59 -11.60
N SER A 49 -0.53 -0.93 -11.84
CA SER A 49 0.10 -2.12 -11.28
C SER A 49 0.63 -1.93 -9.84
N TRP A 50 0.15 -0.93 -9.11
CA TRP A 50 0.47 -0.78 -7.69
C TRP A 50 -0.13 -1.93 -6.88
N THR A 51 0.68 -2.59 -6.06
CA THR A 51 0.24 -3.69 -5.19
C THR A 51 0.70 -3.48 -3.76
N TYR A 52 0.03 -4.14 -2.80
CA TYR A 52 0.49 -4.17 -1.43
C TYR A 52 0.17 -5.49 -0.73
N THR A 53 0.94 -5.78 0.31
CA THR A 53 0.67 -6.85 1.28
C THR A 53 0.62 -6.23 2.66
N MET A 54 -0.42 -6.53 3.44
CA MET A 54 -0.43 -6.19 4.86
C MET A 54 0.46 -7.20 5.60
N ILE A 55 1.58 -6.75 6.16
CA ILE A 55 2.49 -7.62 6.92
C ILE A 55 1.91 -7.84 8.32
N GLU A 56 1.38 -6.77 8.91
CA GLU A 56 0.72 -6.74 10.22
C GLU A 56 -0.39 -5.69 10.17
N PRO A 57 -1.39 -5.73 11.07
CA PRO A 57 -2.43 -4.70 11.12
C PRO A 57 -1.85 -3.28 11.18
N GLY A 58 -2.11 -2.49 10.13
CA GLY A 58 -1.59 -1.12 10.01
C GLY A 58 -0.19 -1.00 9.39
N CYS A 59 0.45 -2.10 9.00
CA CYS A 59 1.76 -2.17 8.36
C CYS A 59 1.64 -2.77 6.95
N TYR A 60 1.99 -1.99 5.92
CA TYR A 60 1.76 -2.32 4.52
C TYR A 60 3.06 -2.26 3.72
N LEU A 61 3.40 -3.36 3.06
CA LEU A 61 4.47 -3.42 2.08
C LEU A 61 3.91 -3.15 0.70
N TRP A 62 4.29 -2.02 0.11
CA TRP A 62 3.87 -1.58 -1.21
C TRP A 62 4.93 -1.89 -2.27
N ARG A 63 4.46 -2.18 -3.48
CA ARG A 63 5.29 -2.25 -4.69
C ARG A 63 4.74 -1.31 -5.75
N SER A 64 5.61 -0.47 -6.30
CA SER A 64 5.28 0.42 -7.41
C SER A 64 5.36 -0.31 -8.76
N PRO A 65 4.71 0.21 -9.81
CA PRO A 65 4.88 -0.29 -11.18
C PRO A 65 6.32 -0.25 -11.69
N LEU A 66 7.17 0.58 -11.09
CA LEU A 66 8.60 0.70 -11.44
C LEU A 66 9.49 -0.22 -10.60
N GLY A 67 8.90 -1.11 -9.79
CA GLY A 67 9.65 -2.07 -8.96
C GLY A 67 10.18 -1.50 -7.64
N GLN A 68 9.81 -0.26 -7.28
CA GLN A 68 10.18 0.32 -5.99
C GLN A 68 9.39 -0.35 -4.87
N VAL A 69 10.00 -0.49 -3.69
CA VAL A 69 9.40 -1.15 -2.54
C VAL A 69 9.33 -0.18 -1.38
N TYR A 70 8.16 -0.05 -0.76
CA TYR A 70 7.94 0.87 0.35
C TYR A 70 7.26 0.17 1.52
N LEU A 71 7.69 0.47 2.74
CA LEU A 71 7.03 0.04 3.95
C LEU A 71 6.28 1.23 4.57
N ARG A 72 4.96 1.10 4.71
CA ARG A 72 4.10 2.11 5.33
C ARG A 72 3.53 1.57 6.63
N ASP A 73 3.78 2.27 7.73
CA ASP A 73 3.20 1.99 9.04
C ASP A 73 2.73 3.29 9.73
N GLY A 74 2.34 3.21 11.00
CA GLY A 74 1.91 4.36 11.79
C GLY A 74 2.99 5.44 11.98
N SER A 75 4.26 5.11 11.82
CA SER A 75 5.39 6.04 11.97
C SER A 75 5.72 6.82 10.69
N GLY A 76 5.42 6.26 9.51
CA GLY A 76 5.85 6.89 8.27
C GLY A 76 5.91 5.93 7.09
N THR A 77 6.61 6.38 6.05
CA THR A 77 6.99 5.56 4.88
C THR A 77 8.50 5.38 4.91
N ARG A 78 8.96 4.14 4.75
CA ARG A 78 10.36 3.78 4.55
C ARG A 78 10.55 3.25 3.14
N ASP A 79 11.54 3.76 2.42
CA ASP A 79 11.94 3.23 1.11
C ASP A 79 12.83 2.00 1.34
N LEU A 80 12.39 0.86 0.83
CA LEU A 80 13.08 -0.43 0.87
C LEU A 80 13.51 -0.88 -0.52
N THR A 81 13.46 -0.01 -1.53
CA THR A 81 13.89 -0.32 -2.89
C THR A 81 15.34 -0.80 -2.82
N PRO A 82 15.64 -2.04 -3.27
CA PRO A 82 17.00 -2.54 -3.28
C PRO A 82 17.87 -1.58 -4.08
N ARG A 83 18.93 -1.08 -3.46
CA ARG A 83 19.97 -0.39 -4.22
C ARG A 83 20.62 -1.43 -5.12
N PRO A 84 20.93 -1.09 -6.39
CA PRO A 84 21.85 -1.91 -7.16
C PRO A 84 23.08 -2.14 -6.29
N VAL A 85 23.39 -3.40 -5.99
CA VAL A 85 24.67 -3.73 -5.40
C VAL A 85 25.66 -3.43 -6.51
N ASP A 86 26.58 -2.50 -6.29
CA ASP A 86 27.67 -2.30 -7.24
C ASP A 86 28.29 -3.69 -7.50
N PRO A 87 28.51 -4.08 -8.76
CA PRO A 87 29.21 -5.33 -9.02
C PRO A 87 30.55 -5.28 -8.27
N PRO A 88 31.00 -6.37 -7.62
CA PRO A 88 32.32 -6.40 -7.03
C PRO A 88 33.32 -5.98 -8.12
N GLY A 89 34.04 -4.90 -7.87
CA GLY A 89 34.95 -4.29 -8.84
C GLY A 89 35.89 -5.33 -9.43
N GLY A 90 35.98 -5.35 -10.77
CA GLY A 90 36.96 -6.14 -11.51
C GLY A 90 38.36 -5.53 -11.46
#